data_AF-A0A8S0G0I4-F1
#
_entry.id   AF-A0A8S0G0I4-F1
#
_cell.length_a   1.000
_cell.length_b   1.000
_cell.length_c   1.000
_cell.angle_alpha   90.00
_cell.angle_beta   90.00
_cell.angle_gamma   90.00
#
_symmetry.space_group_name_H-M   'P 1'
#
loop_
_entity.id
_entity.type
_entity.pdbx_description
1 polymer ?
#
loop_
_entity_poly.entity_id
_entity_poly.type
_entity_poly.pdbx_seq_one_letter_code
_entity_poly.pdbx_strand_id
1 'polypeptide(L)' 'MTNKHPSLFSPFMLTEKIKLRNRIVMAPMTTWSANPDGTISEQELEFYKRRSQNVGV' A
#
# COMPACT_ATOMS: atom_id res chain seq x y z
N MET A 1 8.94 -19.32 15.58
CA MET A 1 8.93 -17.84 15.40
C MET A 1 7.70 -17.28 16.09
N THR A 2 7.86 -16.58 17.21
CA THR A 2 6.74 -15.94 17.93
C THR A 2 6.41 -14.61 17.25
N ASN A 3 5.16 -14.39 16.86
CA ASN A 3 4.75 -13.13 16.23
C ASN A 3 4.71 -12.03 17.29
N LYS A 4 5.72 -11.15 17.29
CA LYS A 4 5.87 -10.07 18.29
C LYS A 4 4.81 -8.97 18.16
N HIS A 5 4.15 -8.85 17.00
CA HIS A 5 3.20 -7.77 16.70
C HIS A 5 1.94 -8.29 16.00
N PRO A 6 1.13 -9.13 16.66
CA PRO A 6 -0.06 -9.73 16.04
C PRO A 6 -1.11 -8.68 15.62
N SER A 7 -1.15 -7.53 16.29
CA SER A 7 -2.07 -6.43 15.97
C SER A 7 -1.78 -5.77 14.62
N LEU A 8 -0.53 -5.73 14.15
CA LEU A 8 -0.19 -5.14 12.86
C LEU A 8 -0.85 -5.88 11.71
N PHE A 9 -0.97 -7.21 11.83
CA PHE A 9 -1.52 -8.09 10.80
C PHE A 9 -3.02 -8.37 10.98
N SER A 10 -3.68 -7.78 11.99
CA SER A 10 -5.12 -7.92 12.21
C SER A 10 -5.93 -7.01 11.29
N PRO A 11 -7.10 -7.43 10.79
CA PRO A 11 -8.03 -6.56 10.07
C PRO A 11 -8.40 -5.29 10.87
N PHE A 12 -8.68 -4.21 10.16
CA PHE A 12 -9.03 -2.91 10.75
C PHE A 12 -10.13 -2.21 9.94
N MET A 13 -11.17 -1.73 10.62
CA MET A 13 -12.19 -0.88 9.99
C MET A 13 -11.66 0.56 9.96
N LEU A 14 -11.29 1.05 8.77
CA LEU A 14 -10.84 2.44 8.60
C LEU A 14 -12.03 3.40 8.64
N THR A 15 -13.13 3.00 8.01
CA THR A 15 -14.43 3.68 8.06
C THR A 15 -15.51 2.62 8.22
N GLU A 16 -16.77 3.02 8.37
CA GLU A 16 -17.90 2.08 8.42
C GLU A 16 -18.02 1.20 7.16
N LYS A 17 -17.49 1.66 6.01
CA LYS A 17 -17.59 0.97 4.71
C LYS A 17 -16.26 0.36 4.24
N ILE A 18 -15.13 0.74 4.82
CA ILE A 18 -13.80 0.31 4.36
C ILE A 18 -13.12 -0.53 5.43
N LYS A 19 -12.93 -1.81 5.11
CA LYS A 19 -12.18 -2.78 5.93
C LYS A 19 -10.82 -3.05 5.31
N LEU A 20 -9.75 -2.72 6.04
CA LEU A 20 -8.38 -3.08 5.69
C LEU A 20 -8.08 -4.49 6.21
N ARG A 21 -7.30 -5.25 5.44
CA ARG A 21 -6.85 -6.60 5.84
C ARG A 21 -5.81 -6.59 6.96
N ASN A 22 -5.07 -5.48 7.11
CA ASN A 22 -4.06 -5.27 8.13
C ASN A 22 -3.85 -3.77 8.35
N ARG A 23 -3.00 -3.41 9.31
CA ARG A 23 -2.74 -2.02 9.73
C ARG A 23 -1.47 -1.43 9.09
N ILE A 24 -0.96 -2.05 8.02
CA ILE A 24 0.25 -1.63 7.33
C ILE A 24 -0.17 -0.74 6.16
N VAL A 25 0.38 0.47 6.10
CA VAL A 25 0.02 1.46 5.07
C VAL A 25 1.26 1.83 4.25
N MET A 26 1.11 1.94 2.95
CA MET A 26 2.13 2.55 2.09
C MET A 26 2.01 4.07 2.18
N ALA A 27 3.00 4.71 2.81
CA ALA A 27 3.04 6.18 2.89
C ALA A 27 3.16 6.80 1.48
N PRO A 28 2.65 8.04 1.27
CA PRO A 28 2.89 8.79 0.05
C PRO A 28 4.39 8.97 -0.20
N MET A 29 4.84 8.65 -1.41
CA MET A 29 6.24 8.75 -1.82
C MET A 29 6.30 9.30 -3.25
N THR A 30 7.00 10.41 -3.44
CA THR A 30 7.28 10.93 -4.79
C THR A 30 8.31 10.04 -5.48
N THR A 31 7.92 9.35 -6.55
CA THR A 31 8.78 8.41 -7.30
C THR A 31 9.52 9.07 -8.46
N TRP A 32 9.11 10.27 -8.88
CA TRP A 32 9.63 10.96 -10.07
C TRP A 32 9.58 10.11 -11.36
N SER A 33 8.61 9.20 -11.43
CA SER A 33 8.50 8.23 -12.52
C SER A 33 7.45 8.58 -13.56
N ALA A 34 6.74 9.71 -13.43
CA ALA A 34 5.72 10.09 -14.42
C ALA A 34 6.34 10.32 -15.81
N ASN A 35 5.54 10.15 -16.86
CA ASN A 35 5.92 10.56 -18.21
C ASN A 35 6.10 12.10 -18.27
N PRO A 36 6.80 12.64 -19.29
CA PRO A 36 7.01 14.10 -19.41
C PRO A 36 5.72 14.94 -19.47
N ASP A 37 4.62 14.33 -19.91
CA ASP A 37 3.29 14.96 -19.97
C ASP A 37 2.48 14.82 -18.65
N GLY A 38 3.08 14.23 -17.61
CA GLY A 38 2.46 13.99 -16.31
C GLY A 38 1.55 12.76 -16.26
N THR A 39 1.47 11.96 -17.32
CA THR A 39 0.73 10.70 -17.29
C THR A 39 1.51 9.60 -16.54
N ILE A 40 0.78 8.59 -16.06
CA ILE A 40 1.35 7.45 -15.33
C ILE A 40 2.26 6.65 -16.29
N SER A 41 3.49 6.36 -15.84
CA SER A 41 4.40 5.50 -16.59
C SER A 41 4.28 4.02 -16.20
N GLU A 42 4.82 3.15 -17.05
CA GLU A 42 4.92 1.71 -16.74
C GLU A 42 5.79 1.45 -15.49
N GLN A 43 6.82 2.28 -15.26
CA GLN A 43 7.66 2.17 -14.07
C GLN A 43 6.87 2.44 -12.79
N GLU A 44 5.99 3.44 -12.82
CA GLU A 44 5.11 3.77 -11.71
C GLU A 44 4.11 2.64 -11.43
N LEU A 45 3.54 2.06 -12.50
CA LEU A 45 2.63 0.93 -12.40
C LEU A 45 3.31 -0.29 -11.75
N GLU A 46 4.50 -0.64 -12.21
CA GLU A 46 5.28 -1.76 -11.67
C GLU A 46 5.71 -1.51 -10.22
N PHE A 47 6.00 -0.25 -9.86
CA PHE A 47 6.32 0.14 -8.48
C PHE A 47 5.17 -0.16 -7.51
N TYR A 48 3.93 0.16 -7.90
CA TYR A 48 2.74 -0.13 -7.10
C TYR A 48 2.37 -1.62 -7.10
N LYS A 49 2.48 -2.30 -8.26
CA LYS A 49 2.15 -3.73 -8.38
C LYS A 49 2.94 -4.61 -7.42
N ARG A 50 4.22 -4.29 -7.19
CA ARG A 50 5.09 -5.00 -6.23
C ARG A 50 4.68 -4.79 -4.76
N ARG A 51 3.96 -3.72 -4.44
CA ARG A 51 3.67 -3.30 -3.05
C ARG A 51 2.21 -3.50 -2.65
N SER A 52 1.28 -3.47 -3.60
CA SER A 52 -0.16 -3.64 -3.35
C SER A 52 -0.53 -5.02 -2.79
N GLN A 53 0.35 -6.02 -2.94
CA GLN A 53 0.04 -7.40 -2.58
C GLN A 53 -0.15 -7.66 -1.09
N ASN A 54 0.47 -6.90 -0.17
CA ASN A 54 0.39 -7.20 1.27
C ASN A 54 0.02 -6.00 2.18
N VAL A 55 -0.01 -4.77 1.66
CA VAL A 55 -0.41 -3.58 2.44
C VAL A 55 -1.93 -3.52 2.66
N GLY A 56 -2.37 -2.98 3.78
CA GLY A 56 -3.78 -2.72 4.05
C GLY A 56 -4.35 -1.67 3.10
N VAL A 57 -3.56 -0.63 2.83
CA VAL A 57 -3.82 0.45 1.87
C VAL A 57 -2.50 1.07 1.39
#